data_AF-A0A382HUC2-F1
#
_entry.id   AF-A0A382HUC2-F1
#
_cell.length_a   1.000
_cell.length_b   1.000
_cell.length_c   1.000
_cell.angle_alpha   90.00
_cell.angle_beta   90.00
_cell.angle_gamma   90.00
#
_symmetry.space_group_name_H-M   'P 1'
#
loop_
_entity.id
_entity.type
_entity.pdbx_description
1 polymer ?
#
loop_
_entity_poly.entity_id
_entity_poly.type
_entity_poly.pdbx_seq_one_letter_code
_entity_poly.pdbx_strand_id
1 'polypeptide(L)'
;MERIHFGLAGLGHGGIGWLKHFQKIDGYRITVLCGRYKATHELALSHVSERLDVCMYEGYEGFLVESDVDAVALCVGCREQGRQVVQALGAGMYINATGTR
;
A
#
# COMPACT_ATOMS: atom_id res chain seq x y z
N MET A 1 1.77 4.57 21.93
CA MET A 1 1.25 5.35 20.79
C MET A 1 0.55 4.38 19.87
N GLU A 2 -0.63 4.76 19.38
CA GLU A 2 -1.32 4.06 18.30
C GLU A 2 -0.48 4.20 17.03
N ARG A 3 -0.20 3.08 16.33
CA ARG A 3 0.55 3.08 15.07
C ARG A 3 -0.46 3.20 13.94
N ILE A 4 -0.19 4.04 12.95
CA ILE A 4 -0.95 4.14 11.70
C ILE A 4 -0.63 2.90 10.88
N HIS A 5 -1.64 2.07 10.65
CA HIS A 5 -1.56 0.91 9.79
C HIS A 5 -1.68 1.34 8.33
N PHE A 6 -0.61 1.09 7.59
CA PHE A 6 -0.37 1.66 6.29
C PHE A 6 -0.35 0.58 5.21
N GLY A 7 -1.10 0.84 4.15
CA GLY A 7 -1.18 0.02 2.98
C GLY A 7 -0.46 0.63 1.77
N LEU A 8 0.08 -0.22 0.88
CA LEU A 8 0.69 0.23 -0.38
C LEU A 8 0.16 -0.58 -1.56
N ALA A 9 -0.47 0.10 -2.52
CA ALA A 9 -0.89 -0.48 -3.79
C ALA A 9 0.01 -0.04 -4.94
N GLY A 10 0.54 -1.00 -5.69
CA GLY A 10 1.46 -0.78 -6.81
C GLY A 10 2.92 -0.97 -6.40
N LEU A 11 3.42 -2.21 -6.54
CA LEU A 11 4.77 -2.61 -6.11
C LEU A 11 5.84 -2.47 -7.21
N GLY A 12 5.69 -1.44 -8.07
CA GLY A 12 6.70 -1.08 -9.07
C GLY A 12 7.85 -0.29 -8.45
N HIS A 13 8.77 0.23 -9.28
CA HIS A 13 9.93 0.99 -8.82
C HIS A 13 9.55 2.15 -7.87
N GLY A 14 8.55 2.96 -8.25
CA GLY A 14 8.05 4.06 -7.41
C GLY A 14 7.46 3.57 -6.09
N GLY A 15 6.66 2.51 -6.11
CA GLY A 15 6.07 1.92 -4.91
C GLY A 15 7.10 1.37 -3.94
N ILE A 16 8.14 0.69 -4.43
CA ILE A 16 9.25 0.22 -3.59
C ILE A 16 10.03 1.39 -2.96
N GLY A 17 10.19 2.50 -3.68
CA GLY A 17 10.75 3.73 -3.13
C GLY A 17 9.94 4.25 -1.94
N TRP A 18 8.62 4.33 -2.11
CA TRP A 18 7.69 4.73 -1.06
C TRP A 18 7.65 3.76 0.12
N LEU A 19 7.63 2.45 -0.13
CA LEU A 19 7.73 1.41 0.91
C LEU A 19 8.93 1.65 1.83
N LYS A 20 10.10 1.91 1.24
CA LYS A 20 11.34 2.18 2.00
C LYS A 20 11.27 3.50 2.77
N HIS A 21 10.48 4.46 2.30
CA HIS A 21 10.34 5.76 2.93
C HIS A 21 9.38 5.71 4.13
N PHE A 22 8.17 5.16 3.94
CA PHE A 22 7.13 5.14 4.98
C PHE A 22 7.54 4.34 6.22
N GLN A 23 8.30 3.25 6.05
CA GLN A 23 8.81 2.46 7.18
C GLN A 23 9.80 3.20 8.09
N LYS A 24 10.32 4.36 7.65
CA LYS A 24 11.23 5.19 8.46
C LYS A 24 10.49 6.28 9.24
N ILE A 25 9.18 6.41 9.06
CA ILE A 25 8.37 7.40 9.75
C ILE A 25 7.87 6.79 11.05
N ASP A 26 8.25 7.39 12.17
CA ASP A 26 7.80 6.94 13.49
C ASP A 26 6.27 6.95 13.56
N GLY A 27 5.70 5.87 14.08
CA GLY A 27 4.27 5.68 14.17
C GLY A 27 3.61 5.09 12.93
N TYR A 28 4.34 4.78 11.84
CA TYR A 28 3.81 4.06 10.69
C TYR A 28 4.16 2.57 10.77
N ARG A 29 3.22 1.69 10.41
CA ARG A 29 3.45 0.26 10.23
C ARG A 29 2.90 -0.18 8.89
N ILE A 30 3.71 -0.83 8.07
CA ILE A 30 3.21 -1.50 6.87
C ILE A 30 2.46 -2.75 7.30
N THR A 31 1.19 -2.84 6.94
CA THR A 31 0.33 -4.00 7.26
C THR A 31 -0.22 -4.65 5.99
N VAL A 32 -0.32 -3.91 4.88
CA VAL A 32 -0.87 -4.44 3.65
C VAL A 32 -0.07 -3.99 2.42
N LEU A 33 0.26 -4.94 1.55
CA LEU A 33 0.88 -4.70 0.25
C LEU A 33 -0.03 -5.25 -0.85
N CYS A 34 -0.17 -4.52 -1.95
CA CYS A 34 -0.99 -4.93 -3.09
C CYS A 34 -0.22 -4.75 -4.40
N GLY A 35 -0.07 -5.83 -5.18
CA GLY A 35 0.60 -5.79 -6.47
C GLY A 35 0.04 -6.82 -7.45
N ARG A 36 -0.25 -6.42 -8.69
CA ARG A 36 -0.82 -7.31 -9.71
C ARG A 36 0.10 -8.50 -10.08
N TYR A 37 1.41 -8.32 -9.97
CA TYR A 37 2.40 -9.29 -10.44
C TYR A 37 3.05 -9.99 -9.27
N LYS A 38 2.93 -11.33 -9.18
CA LYS A 38 3.59 -12.12 -8.13
C LYS A 38 5.09 -11.87 -8.03
N ALA A 39 5.75 -11.64 -9.16
CA ALA A 39 7.18 -11.33 -9.20
C ALA A 39 7.57 -10.08 -8.39
N THR A 40 6.65 -9.12 -8.19
CA THR A 40 6.94 -7.93 -7.37
C THR A 40 6.63 -8.13 -5.89
N HIS A 41 5.93 -9.21 -5.51
CA HIS A 41 5.59 -9.50 -4.12
C HIS A 41 6.83 -9.85 -3.30
N GLU A 42 7.64 -10.79 -3.80
CA GLU A 42 8.86 -11.22 -3.12
C GLU A 42 9.84 -10.06 -2.95
N LEU A 43 10.00 -9.24 -4.00
CA LEU A 43 10.81 -8.04 -3.94
C LEU A 43 10.29 -7.04 -2.90
N ALA A 44 8.98 -6.78 -2.86
CA ALA A 44 8.40 -5.88 -1.87
C ALA A 44 8.60 -6.40 -0.45
N LEU A 45 8.28 -7.67 -0.20
CA LEU A 45 8.49 -8.32 1.10
C LEU A 45 9.97 -8.31 1.52
N SER A 46 10.91 -8.41 0.57
CA SER A 46 12.34 -8.28 0.83
C SER A 46 12.74 -6.93 1.46
N HIS A 47 11.94 -5.89 1.22
CA HIS A 47 12.15 -4.53 1.70
C HIS A 47 11.28 -4.15 2.90
N VAL A 48 10.44 -5.07 3.40
CA VAL A 48 9.67 -4.87 4.63
C VAL A 48 10.56 -5.18 5.83
N SER A 49 10.72 -4.20 6.72
CA SER A 49 11.49 -4.28 7.96
C SER A 49 10.83 -5.20 8.99
N GLU A 50 9.51 -5.12 9.15
CA GLU A 50 8.70 -5.96 10.05
C GLU A 50 7.72 -6.79 9.21
N ARG A 51 8.09 -8.02 8.85
CA ARG A 51 7.25 -8.87 7.97
C ARG A 51 6.06 -9.52 8.68
N LEU A 52 6.08 -9.57 10.00
CA LEU A 52 5.01 -10.17 10.78
C LEU A 52 3.72 -9.36 10.55
N ASP A 53 2.64 -10.06 10.22
CA ASP A 53 1.31 -9.49 9.97
C ASP A 53 1.19 -8.60 8.73
N VAL A 54 2.08 -8.77 7.74
CA VAL A 54 1.92 -8.10 6.44
C VAL A 54 1.12 -8.97 5.48
N CYS A 55 -0.10 -8.54 5.17
CA CYS A 55 -0.95 -9.16 4.16
C CYS A 55 -0.52 -8.75 2.75
N MET A 56 -0.47 -9.71 1.83
CA MET A 56 -0.10 -9.48 0.44
C MET A 56 -1.28 -9.83 -0.48
N TYR A 57 -1.70 -8.87 -1.30
CA TYR A 57 -2.82 -9.00 -2.22
C TYR A 57 -2.41 -8.84 -3.68
N GLU A 58 -3.03 -9.61 -4.57
CA GLU A 58 -2.88 -9.43 -6.02
C GLU A 58 -3.82 -8.35 -6.57
N GLY A 59 -4.97 -8.17 -5.92
CA GLY A 59 -6.04 -7.27 -6.34
C GLY A 59 -6.40 -6.25 -5.26
N TYR A 60 -6.72 -5.04 -5.71
CA TYR A 60 -7.06 -3.93 -4.83
C TYR A 60 -8.35 -4.17 -4.04
N GLU A 61 -9.26 -5.01 -4.51
CA GLU A 61 -10.49 -5.33 -3.78
C GLU A 61 -10.21 -6.08 -2.48
N GLY A 62 -9.26 -7.03 -2.47
CA GLY A 62 -8.84 -7.72 -1.24
C GLY A 62 -8.16 -6.78 -0.25
N PHE A 63 -7.42 -5.79 -0.75
CA PHE A 63 -6.81 -4.73 0.05
C PHE A 63 -7.85 -3.87 0.79
N LEU A 64 -8.98 -3.56 0.16
CA LEU A 64 -10.02 -2.69 0.72
C LEU A 64 -10.87 -3.35 1.82
N VAL A 65 -10.87 -4.68 1.89
CA VAL A 65 -11.63 -5.44 2.90
C VAL A 65 -10.91 -5.42 4.26
N GLU A 66 -9.62 -5.10 4.27
CA GLU A 66 -8.84 -4.98 5.50
C GLU A 66 -9.28 -3.75 6.31
N SER A 67 -10.10 -3.99 7.34
CA SER A 67 -10.64 -2.95 8.22
C SER A 67 -9.59 -2.28 9.11
N ASP A 68 -8.38 -2.83 9.15
CA ASP A 68 -7.29 -2.38 10.02
C ASP A 68 -6.25 -1.55 9.26
N VAL A 69 -6.61 -0.95 8.11
CA VAL A 69 -5.75 -0.02 7.37
C VAL A 69 -6.29 1.40 7.53
N ASP A 70 -5.49 2.28 8.12
CA ASP A 70 -5.83 3.69 8.31
C ASP A 70 -5.54 4.54 7.06
N ALA A 71 -4.50 4.17 6.31
CA ALA A 71 -4.00 4.97 5.20
C ALA A 71 -3.40 4.12 4.07
N VAL A 72 -3.52 4.60 2.84
CA VAL A 72 -2.99 3.92 1.64
C VAL A 72 -2.17 4.84 0.74
N ALA A 73 -1.01 4.35 0.28
CA ALA A 73 -0.32 4.90 -0.88
C ALA A 73 -0.73 4.17 -2.18
N LEU A 74 -1.14 4.95 -3.18
CA LEU A 74 -1.51 4.48 -4.52
C LEU A 74 -0.41 4.83 -5.51
N CYS A 75 0.45 3.85 -5.78
CA CYS A 75 1.55 3.89 -6.75
C CYS A 75 1.22 3.06 -8.01
N VAL A 76 -0.01 3.20 -8.50
CA VAL A 76 -0.55 2.50 -9.68
C VAL A 76 -0.60 3.41 -10.91
N GLY A 77 -0.81 2.83 -12.10
CA GLY A 77 -0.98 3.60 -13.33
C GLY A 77 -2.21 4.52 -13.28
N CYS A 78 -2.13 5.68 -13.93
CA CYS A 78 -3.13 6.77 -13.82
C CYS A 78 -4.57 6.36 -14.16
N ARG A 79 -4.77 5.39 -15.07
CA ARG A 79 -6.12 4.93 -15.45
C ARG A 79 -6.90 4.31 -14.30
N GLU A 80 -6.21 3.60 -13.40
CA GLU A 80 -6.85 2.94 -12.26
C GLU A 80 -6.93 3.83 -11.02
N GLN A 81 -6.08 4.86 -10.94
CA GLN A 81 -5.90 5.66 -9.73
C GLN A 81 -7.18 6.37 -9.29
N GLY A 82 -7.94 6.96 -10.22
CA GLY A 82 -9.19 7.66 -9.87
C GLY A 82 -10.22 6.73 -9.20
N ARG A 83 -10.40 5.53 -9.74
CA ARG A 83 -11.30 4.52 -9.15
C ARG A 83 -10.83 4.09 -7.76
N GLN A 84 -9.53 3.81 -7.61
CA GLN A 84 -8.96 3.35 -6.35
C GLN A 84 -9.01 4.42 -5.26
N VAL A 85 -8.79 5.69 -5.60
CA VAL A 85 -8.97 6.82 -4.68
C VAL A 85 -10.40 6.87 -4.16
N VAL A 86 -11.40 6.80 -5.04
CA VAL A 86 -12.83 6.82 -4.63
C VAL A 86 -13.15 5.64 -3.70
N GLN A 87 -12.65 4.45 -4.01
CA GLN A 87 -12.84 3.28 -3.17
C GLN A 87 -12.19 3.43 -1.79
N ALA A 88 -10.97 3.96 -1.72
CA ALA A 88 -10.29 4.18 -0.45
C ALA A 88 -10.99 5.25 0.41
N LEU A 89 -11.46 6.34 -0.20
CA LEU A 89 -12.25 7.36 0.49
C LEU A 89 -13.55 6.76 1.04
N GLY A 90 -14.22 5.91 0.25
CA GLY A 90 -15.43 5.22 0.68
C GLY A 90 -15.22 4.25 1.85
N ALA A 91 -14.01 3.72 2.00
CA ALA A 91 -13.59 2.89 3.12
C ALA A 91 -13.07 3.71 4.33
N GLY A 92 -13.02 5.04 4.23
CA GLY A 92 -12.59 5.92 5.32
C GLY A 92 -11.07 6.06 5.49
N MET A 93 -10.27 5.60 4.52
CA MET A 93 -8.81 5.68 4.58
C MET A 93 -8.26 7.05 4.18
N TYR A 94 -7.14 7.43 4.77
CA TYR A 94 -6.30 8.52 4.26
C TYR A 94 -5.53 8.08 3.02
N ILE A 95 -5.29 8.99 2.07
CA ILE A 95 -4.76 8.63 0.76
C ILE A 95 -3.53 9.47 0.40
N ASN A 96 -2.48 8.80 -0.04
CA ASN A 96 -1.38 9.39 -0.78
C ASN A 96 -1.38 8.83 -2.21
N ALA A 97 -1.65 9.67 -3.21
CA ALA A 97 -1.72 9.24 -4.61
C ALA A 97 -0.56 9.86 -5.41
N THR A 98 0.39 9.04 -5.85
CA THR A 98 1.49 9.48 -6.71
C THR A 98 1.30 8.93 -8.11
N GLY A 99 0.72 9.73 -9.00
CA GLY A 99 0.61 9.37 -10.41
C GLY A 99 1.97 9.46 -11.10
N THR A 100 2.49 8.36 -11.60
CA THR A 100 3.57 8.39 -12.61
C THR A 100 2.92 8.46 -13.98
N ARG A 101 3.10 9.60 -14.67
CA ARG A 101 2.70 9.77 -16.08
C ARG A 101 3.47 8.81 -16.99
#